data_AF-A0A959VJX2-F1
#
_entry.id   AF-A0A959VJX2-F1
#
_cell.length_a   1.000
_cell.length_b   1.000
_cell.length_c   1.000
_cell.angle_alpha   90.00
_cell.angle_beta   90.00
_cell.angle_gamma   90.00
#
_symmetry.space_group_name_H-M   'P 1'
#
loop_
_entity.id
_entity.type
_entity.pdbx_description
1 polymer ?
#
loop_
_entity_poly.entity_id
_entity_poly.type
_entity_poly.pdbx_seq_one_letter_code
_entity_poly.pdbx_strand_id
1 'polypeptide(L)'
;MKLPHYTAYQSAVQSPNLAFKTDPDLRVCQVETDPLGRPRVRSGNFAYTYRLFHGADRQWAVRCFSKYVPDQYRYEAISRFIGTHPTAFFVPTAYLSQGILVSGQWYPVIKMQWKQGQTL
;
A
#
# COMPACT_ATOMS: atom_id res chain seq x y z
N MET A 1 13.69 -12.31 6.09
CA MET A 1 12.65 -11.69 6.95
C MET A 1 11.31 -12.34 6.65
N LYS A 2 10.60 -12.85 7.66
CA LYS A 2 9.25 -13.42 7.48
C LYS A 2 8.24 -12.30 7.33
N LEU A 3 7.35 -12.38 6.33
CA LEU A 3 6.31 -11.38 6.13
C LEU A 3 5.15 -11.58 7.12
N PRO A 4 4.42 -10.52 7.50
CA PRO A 4 3.24 -10.61 8.35
C PRO A 4 2.15 -11.43 7.67
N HIS A 5 1.38 -12.13 8.50
CA HIS A 5 0.16 -12.78 8.05
C HIS A 5 -0.90 -11.72 7.68
N TYR A 6 -1.85 -12.11 6.83
CA TYR A 6 -2.98 -11.27 6.42
C TYR A 6 -3.66 -10.54 7.59
N THR A 7 -3.93 -11.26 8.67
CA THR A 7 -4.62 -10.72 9.85
C THR A 7 -3.82 -9.61 10.54
N ALA A 8 -2.49 -9.70 10.54
CA ALA A 8 -1.63 -8.67 11.12
C ALA A 8 -1.63 -7.39 10.27
N TYR A 9 -1.63 -7.53 8.95
CA TYR A 9 -1.83 -6.38 8.05
C TYR A 9 -3.21 -5.76 8.23
N GLN A 10 -4.27 -6.58 8.26
CA GLN A 10 -5.65 -6.17 8.55
C GLN A 10 -5.75 -5.32 9.83
N SER A 11 -5.11 -5.75 10.92
CA SER A 11 -5.11 -5.00 12.17
C SER A 11 -4.33 -3.69 12.05
N ALA A 12 -3.16 -3.71 11.41
CA ALA A 12 -2.33 -2.51 11.29
C ALA A 12 -3.01 -1.41 10.47
N VAL A 13 -3.59 -1.74 9.31
CA VAL A 13 -4.19 -0.74 8.40
C VAL A 13 -5.44 -0.06 8.98
N GLN A 14 -6.06 -0.60 10.03
CA GLN A 14 -7.16 0.05 10.75
C GLN A 14 -6.72 1.32 11.51
N SER A 15 -5.43 1.49 11.76
CA SER A 15 -4.87 2.69 12.39
C SER A 15 -3.77 3.30 11.51
N PRO A 16 -4.12 3.95 10.38
CA PRO A 16 -3.14 4.47 9.43
C PRO A 16 -2.11 5.42 10.05
N ASN A 17 -2.54 6.24 11.01
CA ASN A 17 -1.68 7.17 11.75
C ASN A 17 -0.56 6.47 12.54
N LEU A 18 -0.76 5.21 12.95
CA LEU A 18 0.23 4.40 13.65
C LEU A 18 0.99 3.46 12.71
N ALA A 19 0.33 2.94 11.68
CA ALA A 19 0.90 1.96 10.77
C ALA A 19 1.78 2.60 9.69
N PHE A 20 1.47 3.81 9.23
CA PHE A 20 2.19 4.47 8.12
C PHE A 20 2.97 5.71 8.58
N LYS A 21 3.59 5.68 9.78
CA LYS A 21 4.23 6.88 10.39
C LYS A 21 5.25 7.59 9.50
N THR A 22 5.92 6.85 8.63
CA THR A 22 6.96 7.34 7.71
C THR A 22 6.41 8.03 6.46
N ASP A 23 5.12 7.82 6.13
CA ASP A 23 4.49 8.40 4.95
C ASP A 23 3.43 9.44 5.36
N PRO A 24 3.67 10.74 5.13
CA PRO A 24 2.79 11.82 5.60
C PRO A 24 1.41 11.80 4.94
N ASP A 25 1.28 11.25 3.73
CA ASP A 25 0.00 11.13 3.06
C ASP A 25 -0.82 9.98 3.64
N LEU A 26 -0.21 8.81 3.81
CA LEU A 26 -0.91 7.61 4.28
C LEU A 26 -1.31 7.72 5.76
N ARG A 27 -0.51 8.37 6.60
CA ARG A 27 -0.79 8.47 8.04
C ARG A 27 -2.06 9.27 8.38
N VAL A 28 -2.51 10.15 7.49
CA VAL A 28 -3.73 10.95 7.68
C VAL A 28 -4.94 10.32 7.00
N CYS A 29 -4.78 9.18 6.34
CA CYS A 29 -5.85 8.50 5.64
C CYS A 29 -6.80 7.75 6.57
N GLN A 30 -7.97 7.44 6.02
CA GLN A 30 -8.82 6.34 6.42
C GLN A 30 -8.64 5.16 5.46
N VAL A 31 -8.94 3.94 5.91
CA VAL A 31 -8.94 2.74 5.07
C VAL A 31 -10.36 2.45 4.59
N GLU A 32 -10.51 2.02 3.33
CA GLU A 32 -11.79 1.51 2.81
C GLU A 32 -12.20 0.28 3.63
N THR A 33 -13.40 0.30 4.20
CA THR A 33 -13.95 -0.82 4.97
C THR A 33 -15.11 -1.49 4.24
N ASP A 34 -15.38 -2.75 4.62
CA ASP A 34 -16.62 -3.45 4.30
C ASP A 34 -17.78 -2.98 5.22
N PRO A 35 -19.02 -3.45 5.00
CA PRO A 35 -20.17 -3.09 5.84
C PRO A 35 -20.05 -3.48 7.32
N LEU A 36 -19.11 -4.38 7.68
CA LEU A 36 -18.83 -4.77 9.05
C LEU A 36 -17.72 -3.92 9.69
N GLY A 37 -17.25 -2.87 9.00
CA GLY A 37 -16.19 -1.98 9.47
C GLY A 37 -14.79 -2.59 9.37
N ARG A 38 -14.61 -3.73 8.68
CA ARG A 38 -13.29 -4.34 8.50
C ARG A 38 -12.63 -3.79 7.24
N PRO A 39 -11.30 -3.54 7.24
CA PRO A 39 -10.59 -3.15 6.03
C PRO A 39 -10.92 -4.05 4.84
N ARG A 40 -11.36 -3.44 3.75
CA ARG A 40 -11.64 -4.15 2.51
C ARG A 40 -10.33 -4.49 1.83
N VAL A 41 -9.96 -5.76 1.85
CA VAL A 41 -8.77 -6.25 1.16
C VAL A 41 -9.09 -6.67 -0.28
N ARG A 42 -8.19 -6.35 -1.19
CA ARG A 42 -8.12 -6.95 -2.53
C ARG A 42 -6.88 -7.83 -2.57
N SER A 43 -7.08 -9.13 -2.38
CA SER A 43 -5.99 -10.11 -2.29
C SER A 43 -5.62 -10.66 -3.66
N GLY A 44 -4.32 -10.70 -3.96
CA GLY A 44 -3.75 -11.45 -5.07
C GLY A 44 -2.70 -12.45 -4.60
N ASN A 45 -2.06 -13.14 -5.53
CA ASN A 45 -1.08 -14.19 -5.21
C ASN A 45 0.15 -13.67 -4.44
N PHE A 46 0.50 -12.39 -4.58
CA PHE A 46 1.75 -11.80 -4.06
C PHE A 46 1.55 -10.66 -3.05
N ALA A 47 0.35 -10.08 -2.96
CA ALA A 47 0.09 -8.95 -2.10
C ALA A 47 -1.38 -8.82 -1.68
N TYR A 48 -1.57 -8.21 -0.52
CA TYR A 48 -2.84 -7.65 -0.05
C TYR A 48 -2.87 -6.17 -0.42
N THR A 49 -3.91 -5.75 -1.14
CA THR A 49 -4.07 -4.35 -1.53
C THR A 49 -5.20 -3.72 -0.73
N TYR A 50 -4.90 -2.60 -0.07
CA TYR A 50 -5.86 -1.79 0.66
C TYR A 50 -6.02 -0.44 -0.03
N ARG A 51 -7.25 0.06 -0.09
CA ARG A 51 -7.51 1.43 -0.52
C ARG A 51 -7.49 2.34 0.71
N LEU A 52 -6.61 3.34 0.70
CA LEU A 52 -6.55 4.39 1.70
C LEU A 52 -6.98 5.72 1.06
N PHE A 53 -7.63 6.58 1.82
CA PHE A 53 -8.11 7.86 1.29
C PHE A 53 -8.14 8.96 2.36
N HIS A 54 -7.97 10.20 1.92
CA HIS A 54 -8.14 11.41 2.70
C HIS A 54 -8.95 12.41 1.87
N GLY A 55 -10.27 12.36 2.01
CA GLY A 55 -11.19 13.05 1.09
C GLY A 55 -11.29 12.37 -0.28
N ALA A 56 -11.95 13.05 -1.22
CA ALA A 56 -12.23 12.49 -2.56
C ALA A 56 -11.00 12.46 -3.47
N ASP A 57 -10.13 13.47 -3.40
CA ASP A 57 -9.03 13.64 -4.38
C ASP A 57 -7.75 12.90 -4.01
N ARG A 58 -7.60 12.55 -2.73
CA ARG A 58 -6.39 11.91 -2.23
C ARG A 58 -6.69 10.47 -1.85
N GLN A 59 -6.37 9.59 -2.77
CA GLN A 59 -6.64 8.17 -2.63
C GLN A 59 -5.44 7.36 -3.10
N TRP A 60 -5.15 6.29 -2.37
CA TRP A 60 -3.99 5.45 -2.60
C TRP A 60 -4.36 3.96 -2.55
N ALA A 61 -3.72 3.17 -3.40
CA ALA A 61 -3.61 1.73 -3.22
C ALA A 61 -2.30 1.44 -2.47
N VAL A 62 -2.40 0.75 -1.33
CA VAL A 62 -1.25 0.27 -0.57
C VAL A 62 -1.17 -1.24 -0.70
N ARG A 63 -0.10 -1.75 -1.30
CA ARG A 63 0.15 -3.18 -1.47
C ARG A 63 1.14 -3.67 -0.43
N CYS A 64 0.64 -4.49 0.47
CA CYS A 64 1.41 -5.21 1.48
C CYS A 64 1.79 -6.59 0.92
N PHE A 65 3.07 -6.93 0.89
CA PHE A 65 3.53 -8.21 0.34
C PHE A 65 3.03 -9.39 1.18
N SER A 66 2.46 -10.41 0.54
CA SER A 66 1.96 -11.65 1.18
C SER A 66 2.90 -12.84 0.98
N LYS A 67 3.76 -12.80 -0.03
CA LYS A 67 4.84 -13.77 -0.28
C LYS A 67 6.16 -13.03 -0.36
N TYR A 68 7.23 -13.68 0.09
CA TYR A 68 8.57 -13.14 -0.05
C TYR A 68 8.91 -13.00 -1.53
N VAL A 69 9.07 -11.75 -1.99
CA VAL A 69 9.57 -11.43 -3.32
C VAL A 69 10.82 -10.56 -3.11
N PRO A 70 12.02 -11.17 -2.96
CA PRO A 70 13.25 -10.42 -2.75
C PRO A 70 13.79 -9.93 -4.08
N ASP A 71 13.14 -8.90 -4.60
CA ASP A 71 13.78 -8.09 -5.62
C ASP A 71 13.46 -6.63 -5.32
N GLN A 72 13.94 -6.18 -4.15
CA GLN A 72 13.80 -4.79 -3.69
C GLN A 72 14.35 -3.85 -4.76
N TYR A 73 15.50 -4.20 -5.34
CA TYR A 73 16.12 -3.50 -6.45
C TYR A 73 15.16 -3.34 -7.64
N ARG A 74 14.44 -4.39 -8.03
CA ARG A 74 13.45 -4.29 -9.11
C ARG A 74 12.32 -3.30 -8.78
N TYR A 75 11.80 -3.30 -7.55
CA TYR A 75 10.74 -2.36 -7.17
C TYR A 75 11.25 -0.91 -7.05
N GLU A 76 12.47 -0.72 -6.58
CA GLU A 76 13.14 0.59 -6.58
C GLU A 76 13.37 1.10 -8.01
N ALA A 77 13.83 0.23 -8.90
CA ALA A 77 14.02 0.55 -10.31
C ALA A 77 12.70 0.93 -11.00
N ILE A 78 11.62 0.17 -10.75
CA ILE A 78 10.26 0.50 -11.25
C ILE A 78 9.79 1.83 -10.69
N SER A 79 9.94 2.05 -9.37
CA SER A 79 9.55 3.31 -8.72
C SER A 79 10.30 4.50 -9.30
N ARG A 80 11.61 4.37 -9.51
CA ARG A 80 12.46 5.40 -10.12
C ARG A 80 12.05 5.67 -11.56
N PHE A 81 11.84 4.62 -12.35
CA PHE A 81 11.45 4.75 -13.75
C PHE A 81 10.11 5.49 -13.88
N ILE A 82 9.09 5.07 -13.14
CA ILE A 82 7.77 5.72 -13.14
C ILE A 82 7.88 7.18 -12.66
N GLY A 83 8.66 7.45 -11.60
CA GLY A 83 8.84 8.80 -11.07
C GLY A 83 9.58 9.76 -12.01
N THR A 84 10.43 9.23 -12.90
CA THR A 84 11.22 10.02 -13.87
C THR A 84 10.57 10.11 -15.25
N HIS A 85 9.53 9.32 -15.52
CA HIS A 85 8.81 9.29 -16.79
C HIS A 85 7.30 9.52 -16.57
N PRO A 86 6.88 10.74 -16.18
CA PRO A 86 5.47 11.03 -15.96
C PRO A 86 4.69 10.91 -17.27
N THR A 87 3.67 10.06 -17.28
CA THR A 87 2.75 9.88 -18.42
C THR A 87 1.33 9.64 -17.91
N ALA A 88 0.34 9.85 -18.78
CA ALA A 88 -1.07 9.54 -18.45
C ALA A 88 -1.33 8.03 -18.30
N PHE A 89 -0.42 7.18 -18.79
CA PHE A 89 -0.57 5.72 -18.82
C PHE A 89 0.06 5.03 -17.61
N PHE A 90 0.96 5.72 -16.88
CA PHE A 90 1.55 5.19 -15.66
C PHE A 90 0.88 5.76 -14.43
N VAL A 91 0.51 4.87 -13.51
CA VAL A 91 0.03 5.26 -12.18
C VAL A 91 1.25 5.66 -11.34
N PRO A 92 1.27 6.87 -10.75
CA PRO A 92 2.32 7.26 -9.81
C PRO A 92 2.51 6.20 -8.73
N THR A 93 3.72 5.68 -8.62
CA THR A 93 4.06 4.50 -7.81
C THR A 93 5.33 4.77 -7.01
N ALA A 94 5.30 4.45 -5.72
CA ALA A 94 6.42 4.54 -4.81
C ALA A 94 6.66 3.19 -4.12
N TYR A 95 7.91 2.72 -4.14
CA TYR A 95 8.36 1.66 -3.23
C TYR A 95 8.81 2.29 -1.92
N LEU A 96 8.20 1.86 -0.81
CA LEU A 96 8.54 2.32 0.52
C LEU A 96 9.17 1.15 1.29
N SER A 97 10.48 1.20 1.53
CA SER A 97 11.21 0.14 2.24
C SER A 97 10.76 0.00 3.70
N GLN A 98 10.47 1.13 4.35
CA GLN A 98 9.81 1.22 5.65
C GLN A 98 8.38 1.75 5.47
N GLY A 99 7.56 0.95 4.79
CA GLY A 99 6.23 1.36 4.35
C GLY A 99 5.14 1.22 5.41
N ILE A 100 5.11 0.10 6.12
CA ILE A 100 4.08 -0.18 7.14
C ILE A 100 4.70 -0.79 8.40
N LEU A 101 4.28 -0.30 9.57
CA LEU A 101 4.64 -0.83 10.87
C LEU A 101 3.61 -1.88 11.28
N VAL A 102 4.05 -3.12 11.45
CA VAL A 102 3.21 -4.24 11.90
C VAL A 102 3.87 -4.90 13.09
N SER A 103 3.18 -4.92 14.23
CA SER A 103 3.68 -5.51 15.49
C SER A 103 5.09 -5.03 15.87
N GLY A 104 5.38 -3.73 15.68
CA GLY A 104 6.66 -3.11 16.03
C GLY A 104 7.77 -3.27 14.99
N GLN A 105 7.52 -3.95 13.87
CA GLN A 105 8.50 -4.15 12.80
C GLN A 105 8.06 -3.47 11.51
N TRP A 106 9.01 -2.84 10.80
CA TRP A 106 8.76 -2.20 9.52
C TRP A 106 8.78 -3.19 8.36
N TYR A 107 7.80 -3.09 7.47
CA TYR A 107 7.68 -3.90 6.27
C TYR A 107 7.57 -3.02 5.04
N PRO A 108 8.13 -3.46 3.91
CA PRO A 108 8.04 -2.71 2.67
C PRO A 108 6.62 -2.79 2.10
N VAL A 109 6.19 -1.71 1.44
CA VAL A 109 4.93 -1.67 0.68
C VAL A 109 5.14 -0.97 -0.66
N ILE A 110 4.19 -1.17 -1.57
CA ILE A 110 4.03 -0.31 -2.74
C ILE A 110 2.86 0.63 -2.48
N LYS A 111 3.10 1.94 -2.56
CA LYS A 111 2.09 2.99 -2.54
C LYS A 111 1.83 3.45 -3.97
N MET A 112 0.58 3.50 -4.38
CA MET A 112 0.17 3.95 -5.72
C MET A 112 -1.00 4.90 -5.62
N GLN A 113 -1.13 5.84 -6.57
CA GLN A 113 -2.37 6.60 -6.70
C GLN A 113 -3.52 5.64 -6.99
N TRP A 114 -4.63 5.75 -6.25
CA TRP A 114 -5.83 4.99 -6.56
C TRP A 114 -6.48 5.58 -7.82
N LYS A 115 -6.72 4.73 -8.82
CA LYS A 115 -7.46 5.10 -10.03
C LYS A 115 -8.78 4.36 -10.03
N GLN A 116 -9.86 5.11 -10.12
CA GLN A 116 -11.19 4.54 -10.34
C GLN A 116 -11.35 4.25 -11.83
N GLY A 117 -11.74 3.02 -12.15
CA GLY A 117 -11.91 2.59 -13.53
C GLY A 117 -12.45 1.17 -13.61
N GLN A 118 -12.88 0.79 -14.80
CA GLN A 118 -13.26 -0.57 -15.12
C GLN A 118 -11.99 -1.39 -15.42
N THR A 119 -11.91 -2.59 -14.86
CA THR A 119 -10.88 -3.55 -15.27
C THR A 119 -11.16 -4.01 -16.70
N LEU A 120 -10.12 -4.02 -17.54
CA LEU A 120 -10.17 -4.49 -18.93
C LEU A 120 -10.48 -5.99 -19.03
#